data_AF-A0A965FP91-F1
#
_entry.id   AF-A0A965FP91-F1
#
_cell.length_a   1.000
_cell.length_b   1.000
_cell.length_c   1.000
_cell.angle_alpha   90.00
_cell.angle_beta   90.00
_cell.angle_gamma   90.00
#
_symmetry.space_group_name_H-M   'P 1'
#
loop_
_entity.id
_entity.type
_entity.pdbx_description
1 polymer ?
#
loop_
_entity_poly.entity_id
_entity_poly.type
_entity_poly.pdbx_seq_one_letter_code
_entity_poly.pdbx_strand_id
1 'polypeptide(L)'
;FIGLSNESSWGTMQFLKLAEKHGLPRVETVQNAYNLLNRTYETGLAEISMREQVGLLAFSPLAQGYLTGKYLNGARPAGARSTLFNRGQRYETPNAEPAIKAYVDLAREIGWKPEELALSFVNSRAFLGSTIIGATTMDQLRINIASIEATGSGLDGRA
;
A
#
# COMPACT_ATOMS: atom_id res chain seq x y z
N PHE A 1 -4.25 22.41 6.41
CA PHE A 1 -4.73 21.15 5.81
C PHE A 1 -5.15 20.17 6.90
N ILE A 2 -6.16 19.34 6.65
CA ILE A 2 -6.65 18.28 7.55
C ILE A 2 -6.65 16.95 6.78
N GLY A 3 -6.26 15.86 7.44
CA GLY A 3 -6.28 14.51 6.87
C GLY A 3 -7.00 13.51 7.78
N LEU A 4 -7.53 12.46 7.19
CA LEU A 4 -8.17 11.33 7.88
C LEU A 4 -7.26 10.10 7.84
N SER A 5 -7.54 9.08 8.67
CA SER A 5 -6.83 7.81 8.62
C SER A 5 -7.69 6.66 9.11
N ASN A 6 -7.53 5.48 8.51
CA ASN A 6 -8.38 4.30 8.71
C ASN A 6 -9.87 4.61 8.53
N GLU A 7 -10.19 5.49 7.58
CA GLU A 7 -11.55 5.98 7.37
C GLU A 7 -12.22 5.27 6.20
N SER A 8 -13.55 5.35 6.15
CA SER A 8 -14.44 4.77 5.18
C SER A 8 -14.89 5.79 4.13
N SER A 9 -15.49 5.29 3.05
CA SER A 9 -16.16 6.13 2.04
C SER A 9 -17.22 7.05 2.66
N TRP A 10 -18.06 6.49 3.54
CA TRP A 10 -19.13 7.24 4.18
C TRP A 10 -18.59 8.35 5.08
N GLY A 11 -17.63 8.04 5.96
CA GLY A 11 -17.07 9.03 6.87
C GLY A 11 -16.36 10.15 6.11
N THR A 12 -15.56 9.81 5.08
CA THR A 12 -14.90 10.79 4.23
C THR A 12 -15.92 11.76 3.60
N MET A 13 -17.01 11.24 3.04
CA MET A 13 -18.07 12.09 2.47
C MET A 13 -18.81 12.93 3.52
N GLN A 14 -18.99 12.43 4.76
CA GLN A 14 -19.56 13.24 5.84
C GLN A 14 -18.67 14.43 6.20
N PHE A 15 -17.35 14.21 6.31
CA PHE A 15 -16.41 15.30 6.57
C PHE A 15 -16.48 16.37 5.47
N LEU A 16 -16.49 15.96 4.19
CA LEU A 16 -16.59 16.88 3.07
C LEU A 16 -17.89 17.68 3.08
N LYS A 17 -19.02 16.99 3.25
CA LYS A 17 -20.35 17.62 3.28
C LYS A 17 -20.50 18.60 4.45
N LEU A 18 -20.01 18.25 5.63
CA LEU A 18 -20.07 19.14 6.79
C LEU A 18 -19.13 20.33 6.63
N ALA A 19 -17.95 20.14 6.04
CA ALA A 19 -17.03 21.23 5.74
C ALA A 19 -17.65 22.25 4.80
N GLU A 20 -18.28 21.80 3.71
CA GLU A 20 -19.01 22.66 2.78
C GLU A 20 -20.18 23.38 3.46
N LYS A 21 -21.04 22.62 4.16
CA LYS A 21 -22.26 23.16 4.80
C LYS A 21 -21.96 24.26 5.83
N HIS A 22 -20.86 24.13 6.56
CA HIS A 22 -20.52 24.99 7.69
C HIS A 22 -19.34 25.93 7.42
N GLY A 23 -18.79 25.95 6.21
CA GLY A 23 -17.61 26.75 5.87
C GLY A 23 -16.37 26.36 6.69
N LEU A 24 -16.20 25.08 7.02
CA LEU A 24 -15.06 24.56 7.78
C LEU A 24 -13.94 24.10 6.83
N PRO A 25 -12.71 23.89 7.35
CA PRO A 25 -11.62 23.35 6.53
C PRO A 25 -11.97 21.97 5.94
N ARG A 26 -11.72 21.82 4.64
CA ARG A 26 -11.91 20.56 3.90
C ARG A 26 -10.81 19.54 4.25
N VAL A 27 -11.15 18.26 4.20
CA VAL A 27 -10.15 17.18 4.28
C VAL A 27 -9.45 17.00 2.93
N GLU A 28 -8.13 16.86 2.95
CA GLU A 28 -7.30 16.81 1.74
C GLU A 28 -6.80 15.40 1.42
N THR A 29 -6.68 14.56 2.45
CA THR A 29 -6.07 13.23 2.31
C THR A 29 -6.72 12.21 3.22
N VAL A 30 -6.72 10.95 2.79
CA VAL A 30 -7.01 9.79 3.65
C VAL A 30 -5.79 8.89 3.70
N GLN A 31 -5.29 8.60 4.91
CA GLN A 31 -4.19 7.68 5.15
C GLN A 31 -4.71 6.28 5.51
N ASN A 32 -4.84 5.41 4.52
CA ASN A 32 -5.34 4.03 4.66
C ASN A 32 -4.31 2.99 4.20
N ALA A 33 -4.48 1.75 4.66
CA ALA A 33 -3.67 0.62 4.22
C ALA A 33 -4.00 0.32 2.75
N TYR A 34 -2.99 0.27 1.90
CA TYR A 34 -3.16 -0.11 0.50
C TYR A 34 -1.91 -0.83 -0.02
N ASN A 35 -2.10 -2.02 -0.56
CA ASN A 35 -1.07 -2.86 -1.17
C ASN A 35 -1.70 -4.01 -1.95
N LEU A 36 -0.88 -4.84 -2.60
CA LEU A 36 -1.32 -6.00 -3.39
C LEU A 36 -2.22 -7.01 -2.62
N LEU A 37 -2.16 -7.04 -1.28
CA LEU A 37 -2.99 -7.91 -0.43
C LEU A 37 -4.22 -7.21 0.14
N ASN A 38 -4.23 -5.87 0.19
CA ASN A 38 -5.33 -5.08 0.71
C ASN A 38 -5.70 -3.97 -0.28
N ARG A 39 -6.69 -4.28 -1.10
CA ARG A 39 -7.25 -3.38 -2.13
C ARG A 39 -8.66 -2.89 -1.78
N THR A 40 -9.09 -3.03 -0.51
CA THR A 40 -10.43 -2.59 -0.07
C THR A 40 -10.67 -1.11 -0.34
N TYR A 41 -9.63 -0.28 -0.43
CA TYR A 41 -9.75 1.12 -0.83
C TYR A 41 -10.44 1.31 -2.19
N GLU A 42 -10.28 0.36 -3.12
CA GLU A 42 -10.86 0.40 -4.46
C GLU A 42 -12.38 0.19 -4.47
N THR A 43 -12.99 -0.33 -3.40
CA THR A 43 -14.43 -0.60 -3.37
C THR A 43 -15.30 0.66 -3.28
N GLY A 44 -14.71 1.81 -2.93
CA GLY A 44 -15.42 3.09 -2.98
C GLY A 44 -14.57 4.33 -2.67
N LEU A 45 -13.54 4.21 -1.83
CA LEU A 45 -12.68 5.37 -1.52
C LEU A 45 -11.88 5.84 -2.73
N ALA A 46 -11.48 4.92 -3.63
CA ALA A 46 -10.79 5.29 -4.87
C ALA A 46 -11.63 6.26 -5.73
N GLU A 47 -12.92 6.01 -5.89
CA GLU A 47 -13.83 6.91 -6.63
C GLU A 47 -13.91 8.29 -5.95
N ILE A 48 -14.07 8.30 -4.63
CA ILE A 48 -14.13 9.54 -3.84
C ILE A 48 -12.82 10.31 -3.99
N SER A 49 -11.67 9.66 -3.83
CA SER A 49 -10.36 10.32 -3.98
C SER A 49 -10.20 11.01 -5.32
N MET A 50 -10.65 10.39 -6.40
CA MET A 50 -10.54 10.98 -7.74
C MET A 50 -11.56 12.11 -7.97
N ARG A 51 -12.82 11.92 -7.56
CA ARG A 51 -13.90 12.92 -7.79
C ARG A 51 -13.80 14.12 -6.86
N GLU A 52 -13.45 13.87 -5.61
CA GLU A 52 -13.41 14.85 -4.52
C GLU A 52 -11.98 15.36 -4.26
N GLN A 53 -10.99 14.91 -5.02
CA GLN A 53 -9.58 15.30 -4.89
C GLN A 53 -9.03 15.06 -3.47
N VAL A 54 -9.48 13.99 -2.80
CA VAL A 54 -8.99 13.59 -1.47
C VAL A 54 -8.01 12.42 -1.62
N GLY A 55 -6.74 12.74 -1.85
CA GLY A 55 -5.72 11.76 -2.24
C GLY A 55 -5.39 10.73 -1.15
N LEU A 56 -5.03 9.51 -1.56
CA LEU A 56 -4.57 8.46 -0.66
C LEU A 56 -3.12 8.68 -0.21
N LEU A 57 -2.86 8.68 1.09
CA LEU A 57 -1.53 8.45 1.66
C LEU A 57 -1.42 6.97 2.04
N ALA A 58 -0.93 6.14 1.11
CA ALA A 58 -0.92 4.69 1.28
C ALA A 58 0.11 4.27 2.34
N PHE A 59 -0.35 3.60 3.40
CA PHE A 59 0.55 3.01 4.40
C PHE A 59 0.65 1.49 4.28
N SER A 60 1.75 0.93 4.79
CA SER A 60 2.09 -0.50 4.67
C SER A 60 2.07 -1.01 3.21
N PRO A 61 2.71 -0.30 2.25
CA PRO A 61 2.70 -0.70 0.84
C PRO A 61 3.37 -2.06 0.60
N LEU A 62 4.34 -2.44 1.45
CA LEU A 62 4.98 -3.77 1.44
C LEU A 62 4.32 -4.78 2.39
N ALA A 63 3.12 -4.50 2.90
CA ALA A 63 2.42 -5.35 3.87
C ALA A 63 3.31 -5.73 5.06
N GLN A 64 3.94 -4.75 5.72
CA GLN A 64 4.93 -4.98 6.80
C GLN A 64 6.15 -5.85 6.41
N GLY A 65 6.46 -5.93 5.11
CA GLY A 65 7.57 -6.70 4.57
C GLY A 65 7.17 -8.08 4.05
N TYR A 66 5.91 -8.51 4.19
CA TYR A 66 5.44 -9.79 3.65
C TYR A 66 5.57 -9.86 2.13
N LEU A 67 5.29 -8.77 1.42
CA LEU A 67 5.41 -8.71 -0.05
C LEU A 67 6.85 -8.79 -0.60
N THR A 68 7.86 -8.78 0.27
CA THR A 68 9.25 -9.10 -0.13
C THR A 68 9.51 -10.60 -0.26
N GLY A 69 8.59 -11.44 0.20
CA GLY A 69 8.77 -12.89 0.27
C GLY A 69 9.61 -13.38 1.45
N LYS A 70 10.18 -12.49 2.29
CA LYS A 70 11.10 -12.86 3.38
C LYS A 70 10.52 -13.77 4.47
N TYR A 71 9.20 -13.93 4.52
CA TYR A 71 8.48 -14.75 5.49
C TYR A 71 7.85 -16.03 4.89
N LEU A 72 8.01 -16.26 3.59
CA LEU A 72 7.45 -17.43 2.90
C LEU A 72 7.98 -18.74 3.49
N ASN A 73 7.17 -19.79 3.42
CA ASN A 73 7.50 -21.14 3.88
C ASN A 73 7.87 -21.19 5.36
N GLY A 74 7.22 -20.35 6.18
CA GLY A 74 7.47 -20.27 7.61
C GLY A 74 8.78 -19.57 8.01
N ALA A 75 9.48 -18.92 7.08
CA ALA A 75 10.71 -18.20 7.39
C ALA A 75 10.50 -17.08 8.42
N ARG A 76 11.47 -16.95 9.33
CA ARG A 76 11.50 -15.92 10.40
C ARG A 76 12.88 -15.29 10.50
N PRO A 77 13.28 -14.42 9.54
CA PRO A 77 14.61 -13.81 9.55
C PRO A 77 14.85 -13.01 10.84
N ALA A 78 16.07 -13.09 11.38
CA ALA A 78 16.46 -12.32 12.56
C ALA A 78 16.33 -10.80 12.29
N GLY A 79 15.89 -10.04 13.30
CA GLY A 79 15.69 -8.59 13.18
C GLY A 79 14.48 -8.16 12.35
N ALA A 80 13.77 -9.10 11.70
CA ALA A 80 12.58 -8.77 10.92
C ALA A 80 11.37 -8.50 11.83
N ARG A 81 10.48 -7.59 11.41
CA ARG A 81 9.35 -7.11 12.23
C ARG A 81 8.47 -8.23 12.79
N SER A 82 8.05 -9.18 11.96
CA SER A 82 7.20 -10.29 12.41
C SER A 82 7.92 -11.19 13.43
N THR A 83 9.22 -11.46 13.22
CA THR A 83 10.07 -12.22 14.15
C THR A 83 10.22 -11.52 15.51
N LEU A 84 10.42 -10.21 15.53
CA LEU A 84 10.68 -9.45 16.76
C LEU A 84 9.42 -9.20 17.60
N PHE A 85 8.29 -8.95 16.95
CA PHE A 85 7.12 -8.37 17.61
C PHE A 85 5.82 -9.18 17.47
N ASN A 86 5.84 -10.31 16.75
CA ASN A 86 4.65 -11.13 16.48
C ASN A 86 3.45 -10.31 15.97
N ARG A 87 3.69 -9.40 15.01
CA ARG A 87 2.68 -8.48 14.44
C ARG A 87 2.16 -8.92 13.06
N GLY A 88 2.15 -10.22 12.81
CA GLY A 88 1.74 -10.82 11.53
C GLY A 88 0.24 -10.79 11.25
N GLN A 89 -0.61 -10.53 12.26
CA GLN A 89 -2.05 -10.81 12.22
C GLN A 89 -2.78 -10.20 11.00
N ARG A 90 -2.35 -9.03 10.53
CA ARG A 90 -2.99 -8.33 9.39
C ARG A 90 -2.71 -8.99 8.03
N TYR A 91 -1.60 -9.73 7.90
CA TYR A 91 -1.13 -10.28 6.62
C TYR A 91 -0.85 -11.79 6.66
N GLU A 92 -1.23 -12.46 7.75
CA GLU A 92 -1.21 -13.92 7.90
C GLU A 92 -2.65 -14.47 7.87
N THR A 93 -3.38 -14.16 6.80
CA THR A 93 -4.74 -14.69 6.57
C THR A 93 -4.67 -15.96 5.71
N PRO A 94 -5.73 -16.81 5.68
CA PRO A 94 -5.67 -18.11 4.99
C PRO A 94 -5.22 -18.07 3.52
N ASN A 95 -5.45 -16.96 2.81
CA ASN A 95 -5.08 -16.79 1.40
C ASN A 95 -3.87 -15.86 1.18
N ALA A 96 -3.28 -15.31 2.24
CA ALA A 96 -2.20 -14.33 2.10
C ALA A 96 -0.93 -14.96 1.55
N GLU A 97 -0.48 -16.09 2.08
CA GLU A 97 0.77 -16.73 1.67
C GLU A 97 0.76 -17.19 0.18
N PRO A 98 -0.30 -17.86 -0.33
CA PRO A 98 -0.41 -18.15 -1.75
C PRO A 98 -0.35 -16.91 -2.64
N ALA A 99 -1.03 -15.81 -2.24
CA ALA A 99 -1.01 -14.56 -2.98
C ALA A 99 0.39 -13.91 -2.96
N ILE A 100 1.05 -13.86 -1.80
CA ILE A 100 2.42 -13.35 -1.67
C ILE A 100 3.36 -14.14 -2.58
N LYS A 101 3.26 -15.47 -2.56
CA LYS A 101 4.08 -16.33 -3.41
C LYS A 101 3.86 -16.02 -4.90
N ALA A 102 2.60 -15.87 -5.34
CA ALA A 102 2.28 -15.53 -6.72
C ALA A 102 2.91 -14.19 -7.15
N TYR A 103 2.84 -13.14 -6.33
CA TYR A 103 3.47 -11.86 -6.64
C TYR A 103 5.00 -11.92 -6.62
N VAL A 104 5.60 -12.66 -5.69
CA VAL A 104 7.06 -12.86 -5.64
C VAL A 104 7.53 -13.61 -6.88
N ASP A 105 6.79 -14.64 -7.32
CA ASP A 105 7.11 -15.40 -8.52
C ASP A 105 6.95 -14.54 -9.79
N LEU A 106 5.87 -13.75 -9.88
CA LEU A 106 5.67 -12.79 -10.98
C LEU A 106 6.81 -11.77 -11.06
N ALA A 107 7.20 -11.18 -9.92
CA ALA A 107 8.32 -10.24 -9.89
C ALA A 107 9.59 -10.87 -10.47
N ARG A 108 9.90 -12.10 -10.06
CA ARG A 108 11.07 -12.84 -10.55
C ARG A 108 10.97 -13.17 -12.04
N GLU A 109 9.80 -13.57 -12.52
CA GLU A 109 9.54 -13.87 -13.93
C GLU A 109 9.86 -12.66 -14.83
N ILE A 110 9.48 -11.46 -14.39
CA ILE A 110 9.71 -10.22 -15.13
C ILE A 110 11.06 -9.56 -14.81
N GLY A 111 11.94 -10.22 -14.04
CA GLY A 111 13.28 -9.73 -13.70
C GLY A 111 13.32 -8.62 -12.64
N TRP A 112 12.26 -8.46 -11.85
CA TRP A 112 12.13 -7.43 -10.81
C TRP A 112 12.33 -8.01 -9.40
N LYS A 113 12.70 -7.16 -8.45
CA LYS A 113 12.60 -7.53 -7.03
C LYS A 113 11.14 -7.47 -6.56
N PRO A 114 10.72 -8.34 -5.64
CA PRO A 114 9.35 -8.33 -5.14
C PRO A 114 8.90 -6.98 -4.53
N GLU A 115 9.79 -6.29 -3.81
CA GLU A 115 9.52 -4.95 -3.28
C GLU A 115 9.37 -3.87 -4.37
N GLU A 116 10.09 -3.98 -5.49
CA GLU A 116 9.97 -3.06 -6.62
C GLU A 116 8.59 -3.25 -7.28
N LEU A 117 8.16 -4.50 -7.49
CA LEU A 117 6.82 -4.82 -8.01
C LEU A 117 5.72 -4.25 -7.09
N ALA A 118 5.79 -4.56 -5.79
CA ALA A 118 4.77 -4.17 -4.83
C ALA A 118 4.65 -2.66 -4.68
N LEU A 119 5.76 -1.93 -4.67
CA LEU A 119 5.76 -0.47 -4.58
C LEU A 119 5.31 0.19 -5.88
N SER A 120 5.78 -0.29 -7.04
CA SER A 120 5.36 0.22 -8.35
C SER A 120 3.85 0.05 -8.56
N PHE A 121 3.27 -1.08 -8.12
CA PHE A 121 1.82 -1.29 -8.13
C PHE A 121 1.09 -0.17 -7.35
N VAL A 122 1.52 0.14 -6.13
CA VAL A 122 0.91 1.21 -5.33
C VAL A 122 1.10 2.57 -6.02
N ASN A 123 2.32 2.88 -6.47
CA ASN A 123 2.69 4.14 -7.12
C ASN A 123 1.91 4.41 -8.42
N SER A 124 1.48 3.37 -9.12
CA SER A 124 0.75 3.48 -10.39
C SER A 124 -0.73 3.87 -10.26
N ARG A 125 -1.29 3.95 -9.04
CA ARG A 125 -2.72 4.20 -8.84
C ARG A 125 -3.06 5.69 -8.99
N ALA A 126 -4.05 6.00 -9.84
CA ALA A 126 -4.48 7.38 -10.10
C ALA A 126 -5.03 8.12 -8.86
N PHE A 127 -5.54 7.40 -7.86
CA PHE A 127 -6.03 7.98 -6.59
C PHE A 127 -4.92 8.19 -5.54
N LEU A 128 -3.68 7.81 -5.83
CA LEU A 128 -2.58 7.94 -4.88
C LEU A 128 -2.10 9.39 -4.79
N GLY A 129 -2.03 9.92 -3.57
CA GLY A 129 -1.29 11.15 -3.27
C GLY A 129 0.18 10.88 -2.93
N SER A 130 0.45 9.89 -2.06
CA SER A 130 1.83 9.48 -1.74
C SER A 130 1.90 8.08 -1.12
N THR A 131 3.05 7.43 -1.23
CA THR A 131 3.35 6.14 -0.63
C THR A 131 4.23 6.32 0.62
N ILE A 132 3.75 5.88 1.78
CA ILE A 132 4.50 5.91 3.04
C ILE A 132 5.36 4.64 3.13
N ILE A 133 6.62 4.78 2.70
CA ILE A 133 7.62 3.71 2.76
C ILE A 133 8.15 3.53 4.19
N GLY A 134 8.55 2.30 4.52
CA GLY A 134 9.20 1.97 5.78
C GLY A 134 10.43 1.10 5.56
N ALA A 135 11.52 1.43 6.23
CA ALA A 135 12.80 0.73 6.13
C ALA A 135 13.50 0.70 7.49
N THR A 136 14.27 -0.36 7.76
CA THR A 136 15.14 -0.47 8.94
C THR A 136 16.62 -0.49 8.55
N THR A 137 16.94 -0.46 7.26
CA THR A 137 18.30 -0.35 6.73
C THR A 137 18.35 0.67 5.59
N MET A 138 19.54 1.23 5.33
CA MET A 138 19.73 2.17 4.22
C MET A 138 19.48 1.52 2.86
N ASP A 139 19.81 0.24 2.69
CA ASP A 139 19.56 -0.46 1.43
C ASP A 139 18.07 -0.63 1.14
N GLN A 140 17.27 -0.97 2.17
CA GLN A 140 15.81 -0.99 2.03
C GLN A 140 15.28 0.41 1.66
N LEU A 141 15.79 1.47 2.31
CA LEU A 141 15.36 2.82 2.01
C LEU A 141 15.68 3.22 0.56
N ARG A 142 16.89 2.91 0.08
CA ARG A 142 17.32 3.18 -1.31
C ARG A 142 16.43 2.46 -2.32
N ILE A 143 16.20 1.15 -2.12
CA ILE A 143 15.33 0.37 -3.01
C ILE A 143 13.90 0.93 -2.99
N ASN A 144 13.37 1.24 -1.81
CA ASN A 144 12.03 1.78 -1.68
C ASN A 144 11.87 3.14 -2.39
N ILE A 145 12.86 4.03 -2.30
CA ILE A 145 12.84 5.33 -3.00
C ILE A 145 12.95 5.14 -4.52
N ALA A 146 13.84 4.25 -4.98
CA ALA A 146 14.03 3.98 -6.40
C ALA A 146 12.78 3.39 -7.08
N SER A 147 11.82 2.84 -6.31
CA SER A 147 10.56 2.32 -6.83
C SER A 147 9.69 3.33 -7.58
N ILE A 148 9.95 4.64 -7.45
CA ILE A 148 9.25 5.67 -8.25
C ILE A 148 9.68 5.63 -9.72
N GLU A 149 10.89 5.16 -10.00
CA GLU A 149 11.47 5.06 -11.35
C GLU A 149 11.20 3.70 -12.00
N ALA A 150 10.70 2.73 -11.20
CA ALA A 150 10.38 1.39 -11.66
C ALA A 150 9.21 1.43 -12.65
N THR A 151 9.56 1.54 -13.93
CA THR A 151 8.65 1.48 -15.08
C THR A 151 8.81 0.13 -15.75
N GLY A 152 7.73 -0.65 -15.80
CA GLY A 152 7.75 -1.99 -16.38
C GLY A 152 6.79 -2.08 -17.54
N SER A 153 7.31 -2.30 -18.75
CA SER A 153 6.52 -2.64 -19.95
C SER A 153 5.73 -3.96 -19.82
N GLY A 154 5.83 -4.66 -18.68
CA GLY A 154 5.15 -5.91 -18.37
C GLY A 154 4.05 -5.81 -17.30
N LEU A 155 3.78 -4.62 -16.74
CA LEU A 155 2.72 -4.42 -15.74
C LEU A 155 1.35 -4.10 -16.34
N ASP A 156 1.28 -3.83 -17.64
CA ASP A 156 0.03 -3.58 -18.36
C ASP A 156 -0.83 -4.85 -18.39
N GLY A 157 -1.69 -4.99 -17.37
CA GLY A 157 -2.76 -5.98 -17.30
C GLY A 157 -2.44 -7.30 -16.59
N ARG A 158 -1.28 -7.45 -15.93
CA ARG A 158 -0.89 -8.69 -15.23
C ARG A 158 -0.90 -8.62 -13.69
N ALA A 159 -1.22 -7.46 -13.09
CA ALA A 159 -1.30 -7.24 -11.64
C ALA A 159 -2.61 -6.59 -11.20
#